data_AF-A0A8S2VM36-F1
#
_entry.id   AF-A0A8S2VM36-F1
#
_cell.length_a   1.000
_cell.length_b   1.000
_cell.length_c   1.000
_cell.angle_alpha   90.00
_cell.angle_beta   90.00
_cell.angle_gamma   90.00
#
_symmetry.space_group_name_H-M   'P 1'
#
loop_
_entity.id
_entity.type
_entity.pdbx_description
1 polymer ?
#
loop_
_entity_poly.entity_id
_entity_poly.type
_entity_poly.pdbx_seq_one_letter_code
_entity_poly.pdbx_strand_id
1 'polypeptide(L)'
;NSPVSLYKQRRMRPYNNFGHSGLYDPVYTITFTIKNTGNYHGSEVAQLYLGFPVQAQEPLKILRGFERVYLEPNESREVALVLSRKDISYWNVVNQQ
;
A
#
# COMPACT_ATOMS: atom_id res chain seq x y z
N ASN A 1 -19.06 2.33 25.44
CA ASN A 1 -20.27 2.49 24.60
C ASN A 1 -19.84 2.52 23.14
N SER A 2 -19.87 1.33 22.50
CA SER A 2 -20.04 1.03 21.06
C SER A 2 -19.11 1.70 20.01
N PRO A 3 -18.78 1.02 18.90
CA PRO A 3 -17.55 0.24 18.80
C PRO A 3 -16.62 0.75 17.68
N VAL A 4 -15.33 0.49 17.82
CA VAL A 4 -14.32 0.73 16.79
C VAL A 4 -14.71 -0.05 15.52
N SER A 5 -14.93 0.69 14.43
CA SER A 5 -15.39 0.18 13.14
C SER A 5 -14.50 -0.96 12.64
N LEU A 6 -15.13 -2.12 12.45
CA LEU A 6 -14.59 -3.36 11.92
C LEU A 6 -14.27 -3.21 10.42
N TYR A 7 -13.14 -2.59 10.11
CA TYR A 7 -12.45 -2.80 8.83
C TYR A 7 -11.03 -3.32 9.07
N LYS A 8 -10.92 -4.35 9.91
CA LYS A 8 -9.76 -5.25 9.85
C LYS A 8 -9.93 -6.09 8.59
N GLN A 9 -9.51 -5.53 7.46
CA GLN A 9 -9.44 -6.19 6.17
C GLN A 9 -8.74 -7.54 6.37
N ARG A 10 -9.52 -8.62 6.45
CA ARG A 10 -9.03 -10.00 6.51
C ARG A 10 -8.33 -10.23 5.18
N ARG A 11 -7.03 -9.92 5.12
CA ARG A 11 -6.16 -10.29 4.01
C ARG A 11 -6.25 -11.81 3.90
N MET A 12 -6.93 -12.30 2.86
CA MET A 12 -6.88 -13.72 2.52
C MET A 12 -5.41 -14.10 2.35
N ARG A 13 -4.92 -15.03 3.17
CA ARG A 13 -3.67 -15.71 2.88
C ARG A 13 -3.97 -16.66 1.73
N PRO A 14 -3.38 -16.48 0.53
CA PRO A 14 -3.55 -17.47 -0.51
C PRO A 14 -2.92 -18.78 -0.03
N TYR A 15 -3.74 -19.83 0.11
CA TYR A 15 -3.24 -21.17 0.39
C TYR A 15 -2.75 -21.77 -0.93
N ASN A 16 -1.52 -21.43 -1.33
CA ASN A 16 -0.85 -22.08 -2.45
C ASN A 16 0.40 -22.80 -1.95
N ASN A 17 0.35 -24.13 -2.00
CA ASN A 17 1.41 -25.04 -1.54
C ASN A 17 2.55 -25.22 -2.56
N PHE A 18 2.74 -24.27 -3.49
CA PHE A 18 3.78 -24.32 -4.52
C PHE A 18 4.24 -22.89 -4.86
N GLY A 19 5.46 -22.53 -4.47
CA GLY A 19 6.13 -21.28 -4.86
C GLY A 19 6.52 -20.39 -3.67
N HIS A 20 7.84 -20.20 -3.51
CA HIS A 20 8.56 -19.39 -2.53
C HIS A 20 7.72 -18.49 -1.58
N SER A 21 7.60 -18.92 -0.33
CA SER A 21 6.81 -18.30 0.75
C SER A 21 7.16 -16.83 1.07
N GLY A 22 8.31 -16.32 0.63
CA GLY A 22 8.79 -14.98 0.98
C GLY A 22 8.39 -13.83 0.04
N LEU A 23 7.63 -14.09 -1.03
CA LEU A 23 7.27 -13.05 -2.01
C LEU A 23 6.23 -12.05 -1.49
N TYR A 24 5.34 -12.50 -0.61
CA TYR A 24 4.30 -11.67 0.00
C TYR A 24 4.70 -11.12 1.37
N ASP A 25 5.91 -11.44 1.83
CA ASP A 25 6.40 -10.91 3.09
C ASP A 25 6.56 -9.39 2.98
N PRO A 26 6.12 -8.66 4.01
CA PRO A 26 6.28 -7.21 4.06
C PRO A 26 7.77 -6.86 4.10
N VAL A 27 8.21 -6.01 3.17
CA VAL A 27 9.60 -5.55 3.11
C VAL A 27 9.70 -4.10 3.58
N TYR A 28 8.73 -3.26 3.20
CA TYR A 28 8.67 -1.87 3.64
C TYR A 28 7.26 -1.51 4.11
N THR A 29 7.20 -0.64 5.12
CA THR A 29 5.97 0.00 5.57
C THR A 29 6.16 1.50 5.47
N ILE A 30 5.37 2.15 4.62
CA ILE A 30 5.37 3.59 4.43
C ILE A 30 4.24 4.16 5.29
N THR A 31 4.60 5.00 6.25
CA THR A 31 3.63 5.66 7.13
C THR A 31 3.62 7.16 6.91
N PHE A 32 2.43 7.75 6.96
CA PHE A 32 2.25 9.20 6.93
C PHE A 32 0.89 9.60 7.52
N THR A 33 0.80 10.83 8.00
CA THR A 33 -0.42 11.37 8.62
C THR A 33 -1.16 12.27 7.66
N ILE A 34 -2.44 12.01 7.46
CA ILE A 34 -3.37 12.90 6.75
C ILE A 34 -4.20 13.65 7.77
N LYS A 35 -4.26 14.98 7.66
CA LYS A 35 -5.12 15.83 8.48
C LYS A 35 -6.13 16.56 7.61
N ASN A 36 -7.41 16.49 7.99
CA ASN A 36 -8.44 17.34 7.42
C ASN A 36 -8.37 18.72 8.10
N THR A 37 -7.92 19.73 7.36
CA THR A 37 -7.83 21.12 7.82
C THR A 37 -9.06 21.96 7.45
N GLY A 38 -10.07 21.34 6.84
CA GLY A 38 -11.33 21.98 6.47
C GLY A 38 -12.37 21.93 7.57
N ASN A 39 -13.50 22.61 7.30
CA ASN A 39 -14.64 22.71 8.21
C ASN A 39 -15.69 21.61 8.01
N TYR A 40 -15.50 20.72 7.03
CA TYR A 40 -16.46 19.69 6.65
C TYR A 40 -15.81 18.32 6.67
N HIS A 41 -16.62 17.29 6.93
CA HIS A 41 -16.16 15.90 6.77
C HIS A 41 -15.80 15.64 5.31
N GLY A 42 -14.76 14.85 5.10
CA GLY A 42 -14.24 14.57 3.76
C GLY A 42 -13.66 13.17 3.68
N SER A 43 -13.37 12.74 2.45
CA SER A 43 -12.63 11.51 2.22
C SER A 43 -11.47 11.77 1.26
N GLU A 44 -10.30 11.29 1.63
CA GLU A 44 -9.07 11.39 0.84
C GLU A 44 -8.62 9.99 0.42
N VAL A 45 -7.96 9.87 -0.74
CA VAL A 45 -7.38 8.60 -1.20
C VAL A 45 -5.86 8.73 -1.19
N ALA A 46 -5.23 8.19 -0.14
CA ALA A 46 -3.79 8.00 -0.08
C ALA A 46 -3.33 7.09 -1.22
N GLN A 47 -2.31 7.50 -1.98
CA GLN A 47 -1.77 6.72 -3.10
C GLN A 47 -0.24 6.66 -3.03
N LEU A 48 0.31 5.47 -3.22
CA LEU A 48 1.75 5.21 -3.23
C LEU A 48 2.19 4.78 -4.64
N TYR A 49 3.12 5.55 -5.20
CA TYR A 49 3.72 5.28 -6.51
C TYR A 49 5.19 4.90 -6.37
N LEU A 50 5.62 3.91 -7.12
CA LEU A 50 7.04 3.57 -7.27
C LEU A 50 7.54 3.96 -8.66
N GLY A 51 8.74 4.51 -8.72
CA GLY A 51 9.53 4.63 -9.95
C GLY A 51 10.59 3.54 -9.96
N PHE A 52 10.77 2.90 -11.11
CA PHE A 52 11.83 1.90 -11.30
C PHE A 52 12.98 2.48 -12.12
N PRO A 53 14.20 1.92 -12.01
CA PRO A 53 15.31 2.30 -12.87
C PRO A 53 14.96 2.14 -14.35
N VAL A 54 15.56 2.96 -15.23
CA VAL A 54 15.28 2.95 -16.69
C VAL A 54 15.47 1.56 -17.31
N GLN A 55 16.39 0.77 -16.77
CA GLN A 55 16.67 -0.60 -17.19
C GLN A 55 15.48 -1.55 -17.02
N ALA A 56 14.53 -1.23 -16.14
CA ALA A 56 13.33 -2.02 -15.92
C ALA A 56 12.31 -1.90 -17.06
N GLN A 57 12.42 -0.88 -17.94
CA GLN A 57 11.44 -0.57 -18.99
C GLN A 57 10.00 -0.42 -18.48
N GLU A 58 9.84 -0.10 -17.19
CA GLU A 58 8.54 0.13 -16.56
C GLU A 58 8.12 1.61 -16.68
N PRO A 59 6.82 1.92 -16.55
CA PRO A 59 6.35 3.31 -16.45
C PRO A 59 7.03 4.08 -15.32
N LEU A 60 7.23 5.38 -15.51
CA LEU A 60 7.88 6.27 -14.53
C LEU A 60 7.22 6.27 -13.15
N LYS A 61 5.91 5.99 -13.09
CA LYS A 61 5.13 5.91 -11.85
C LYS A 61 4.15 4.74 -11.94
N ILE A 62 4.32 3.75 -11.08
CA ILE A 62 3.40 2.61 -10.94
C ILE A 62 2.70 2.72 -9.59
N LEU A 63 1.36 2.70 -9.59
CA LEU A 63 0.57 2.66 -8.37
C LEU A 63 0.73 1.30 -7.68
N ARG A 64 1.20 1.28 -6.44
CA ARG A 64 1.44 0.05 -5.66
C ARG A 64 0.56 -0.10 -4.45
N GLY A 65 0.01 0.98 -3.94
CA GLY A 65 -0.89 0.95 -2.80
C GLY A 65 -1.81 2.15 -2.81
N PHE A 66 -3.02 1.95 -2.33
CA PHE A 66 -3.93 3.04 -2.04
C PHE A 66 -4.77 2.70 -0.82
N GLU A 67 -5.16 3.73 -0.08
CA GLU A 67 -6.07 3.62 1.06
C GLU A 67 -7.02 4.81 1.07
N ARG A 68 -8.33 4.53 1.24
CA ARG A 68 -9.33 5.59 1.37
C ARG A 68 -9.53 5.90 2.84
N VAL A 69 -9.33 7.15 3.21
CA VAL A 69 -9.44 7.65 4.57
C VAL A 69 -10.60 8.63 4.64
N TYR A 70 -11.53 8.40 5.57
CA TYR A 70 -12.59 9.36 5.89
C TYR A 70 -12.11 10.19 7.08
N LEU A 71 -12.33 11.51 7.08
CA LEU A 71 -11.87 12.39 8.15
C LEU A 71 -12.94 13.40 8.51
N GLU A 72 -13.27 13.49 9.79
CA GLU A 72 -14.03 14.61 10.36
C GLU A 72 -13.20 15.91 10.30
N PRO A 73 -13.83 17.10 10.44
CA PRO A 73 -13.12 18.36 10.54
C PRO A 73 -12.05 18.33 11.64
N ASN A 74 -10.83 18.76 11.32
CA ASN A 74 -9.66 18.75 12.20
C ASN A 74 -9.14 17.37 12.63
N GLU A 75 -9.71 16.27 12.12
CA GLU A 75 -9.23 14.91 12.38
C GLU A 75 -7.91 14.65 11.65
N SER A 76 -7.01 13.95 12.32
CA SER A 76 -5.79 13.40 11.73
C SER A 76 -5.81 11.88 11.82
N ARG A 77 -5.45 11.18 10.74
CA ARG A 77 -5.24 9.74 10.76
C ARG A 77 -3.88 9.37 10.17
N GLU A 78 -3.21 8.44 10.82
CA GLU A 78 -2.03 7.79 10.28
C GLU A 78 -2.46 6.71 9.29
N VAL A 79 -1.82 6.71 8.11
CA VAL A 79 -2.00 5.74 7.04
C VAL A 79 -0.72 4.92 6.93
N ALA A 80 -0.87 3.60 6.79
CA ALA A 80 0.25 2.68 6.68
C ALA A 80 0.12 1.81 5.42
N LEU A 81 0.90 2.13 4.39
CA LEU A 81 0.95 1.38 3.14
C LEU A 81 2.14 0.41 3.17
N VAL A 82 1.83 -0.89 3.10
CA VAL A 82 2.84 -1.96 3.16
C VAL A 82 3.19 -2.41 1.74
N LEU A 83 4.48 -2.41 1.42
CA LEU A 83 5.04 -2.97 0.20
C LEU A 83 5.61 -4.35 0.49
N SER A 84 5.16 -5.35 -0.27
CA SER A 84 5.73 -6.69 -0.26
C SER A 84 6.93 -6.80 -1.19
N ARG A 85 7.69 -7.89 -1.06
CA ARG A 85 8.83 -8.17 -1.95
C ARG A 85 8.41 -8.22 -3.42
N LYS A 86 7.20 -8.67 -3.71
CA LYS A 86 6.59 -8.67 -5.05
C LYS A 86 6.34 -7.25 -5.59
N ASP A 87 5.97 -6.30 -4.73
CA ASP A 87 5.61 -4.94 -5.16
C ASP A 87 6.82 -4.10 -5.59
N ILE A 88 7.99 -4.42 -5.04
CA ILE A 88 9.27 -3.79 -5.38
C ILE A 88 10.08 -4.60 -6.41
N SER A 89 9.61 -5.78 -6.81
CA SER A 89 10.25 -6.59 -7.84
C SER A 89 9.78 -6.15 -9.22
N TYR A 90 10.72 -5.96 -10.14
CA TYR A 90 10.43 -5.81 -11.57
C TYR A 90 10.99 -7.00 -12.33
N TRP A 91 10.34 -7.36 -13.43
CA TRP A 91 10.81 -8.45 -14.28
C TRP A 91 12.09 -8.00 -15.00
N ASN A 92 13.22 -8.62 -14.67
CA ASN A 92 14.45 -8.45 -15.43
C ASN A 92 14.60 -9.65 -16.38
N VAL A 93 14.46 -9.41 -17.69
CA VAL A 93 14.58 -10.47 -18.72
C VAL A 93 16.03 -10.91 -18.97
N VAL A 94 17.01 -10.31 -18.29
CA VAL A 94 18.46 -10.55 -18.55
C VAL A 94 19.09 -11.54 -17.57
N ASN A 95 18.47 -11.92 -16.45
CA ASN A 95 19.04 -12.96 -15.58
C ASN A 95 18.06 -14.12 -15.36
N GLN A 96 18.19 -15.09 -16.25
CA GLN A 96 17.78 -16.47 -16.05
C GLN A 96 18.88 -17.19 -15.23
N GLN A 97 18.94 -16.95 -13.91
CA GLN A 97 19.67 -17.78 -12.94
C GLN A 97 18.96 -17.79 -11.58
#